data_AF-A0AAV5B780-F1
#
_entry.id   AF-A0AAV5B780-F1
#
_cell.length_a   1.000
_cell.length_b   1.000
_cell.length_c   1.000
_cell.angle_alpha   90.00
_cell.angle_beta   90.00
_cell.angle_gamma   90.00
#
_symmetry.space_group_name_H-M   'P 1'
#
loop_
_entity.id
_entity.type
_entity.pdbx_description
1 polymer ?
#
loop_
_entity_poly.entity_id
_entity_poly.type
_entity_poly.pdbx_seq_one_letter_code
_entity_poly.pdbx_strand_id
1 'polypeptide(L)'
;MYKFSQKKFMGSLLKSIRTEKEIPIKNIALDLGISESTISQFETGKNMLSSEWMKAILLVCNCEFDFSIKRTDIIKLIKDAYFDYTMLEKDNMKKRLNTILKNKLSLYSFARFDYSLAMYMNLIINQIDDKKTLTFVKLILENCCEFLDESELVIYYDIKALEEMYKINNFQALKYLKLSSAYDDSQLMVNYHFASTYLCLGYLSLSQKYIYKCINIAVQTVAFDRLCYLLLNLGVIYLYASVF
;
A
#
# COMPACT_ATOMS: atom_id res chain seq x y z
N MET A 1 -13.95 10.59 7.93
CA MET A 1 -13.93 10.24 9.37
C MET A 1 -13.13 8.94 9.49
N TYR A 2 -11.99 8.92 10.20
CA TYR A 2 -11.17 7.70 10.28
C TYR A 2 -11.93 6.57 10.99
N LYS A 3 -11.87 5.36 10.44
CA LYS A 3 -12.62 4.18 10.90
C LYS A 3 -12.07 3.53 12.19
N PHE A 4 -11.01 4.11 12.76
CA PHE A 4 -10.24 3.56 13.88
C PHE A 4 -10.00 4.59 14.98
N SER A 5 -9.77 4.12 16.21
CA SER A 5 -9.46 5.02 17.33
C SER A 5 -8.03 5.53 17.25
N GLN A 6 -7.84 6.82 17.55
CA GLN A 6 -6.51 7.44 17.59
C GLN A 6 -5.57 6.70 18.57
N LYS A 7 -6.10 6.21 19.70
CA LYS A 7 -5.36 5.39 20.67
C LYS A 7 -4.75 4.14 20.02
N LYS A 8 -5.55 3.41 19.25
CA LYS A 8 -5.11 2.17 18.59
C LYS A 8 -4.05 2.46 17.54
N PHE A 9 -4.25 3.50 16.74
CA PHE A 9 -3.27 3.94 15.74
C PHE A 9 -1.92 4.27 16.39
N MET A 10 -1.91 5.10 17.44
CA MET A 10 -0.70 5.48 18.16
C MET A 10 0.01 4.26 18.78
N GLY A 11 -0.75 3.36 19.39
CA GLY A 11 -0.22 2.13 19.97
C GLY A 11 0.43 1.22 18.94
N SER A 12 -0.25 0.98 17.81
CA SER A 12 0.29 0.16 16.72
C SER A 12 1.49 0.80 16.06
N LEU A 13 1.51 2.13 15.91
CA LEU A 13 2.66 2.87 15.41
C LEU A 13 3.88 2.67 16.31
N LEU A 14 3.73 2.90 17.62
CA LEU A 14 4.78 2.67 18.62
C LEU A 14 5.28 1.22 18.56
N LYS A 15 4.36 0.27 18.63
CA LYS A 15 4.68 -1.17 18.59
C LYS A 15 5.50 -1.52 17.36
N SER A 16 5.10 -1.02 16.19
CA SER A 16 5.78 -1.31 14.93
C SER A 16 7.23 -0.80 14.89
N ILE A 17 7.51 0.35 15.52
CA ILE A 17 8.87 0.90 15.62
C ILE A 17 9.69 0.09 16.63
N ARG A 18 9.11 -0.20 17.80
CA ARG A 18 9.78 -0.99 18.84
C ARG A 18 10.18 -2.37 18.33
N THR A 19 9.26 -3.08 17.67
CA THR A 19 9.51 -4.43 17.16
C THR A 19 10.52 -4.41 16.02
N GLU A 20 10.53 -3.38 15.16
CA GLU A 20 11.59 -3.19 14.15
C GLU A 20 12.98 -3.10 14.82
N LYS A 21 13.06 -2.37 15.94
CA LYS A 21 14.31 -2.17 16.69
C LYS A 21 14.66 -3.35 17.60
N GLU A 22 13.84 -4.40 17.60
CA GLU A 22 14.01 -5.60 18.44
C GLU A 22 14.12 -5.28 19.94
N ILE A 23 13.51 -4.18 20.39
CA ILE A 23 13.54 -3.76 21.79
C ILE A 23 12.43 -4.45 22.58
N PRO A 24 12.74 -5.25 23.63
CA PRO A 24 11.72 -5.83 24.50
C PRO A 24 10.97 -4.77 25.30
N ILE A 25 9.67 -5.00 25.57
CA ILE A 25 8.87 -4.12 26.45
C ILE A 25 9.54 -3.93 27.81
N LYS A 26 10.13 -5.01 28.36
CA LYS A 26 10.86 -4.99 29.62
C LYS A 26 11.97 -3.94 29.68
N ASN A 27 12.71 -3.75 28.59
CA ASN A 27 13.81 -2.79 28.57
C ASN A 27 13.28 -1.35 28.66
N ILE A 28 12.23 -1.03 27.91
CA ILE A 28 11.57 0.28 27.99
C ILE A 28 10.98 0.53 29.38
N ALA A 29 10.33 -0.48 29.95
CA ALA A 29 9.73 -0.40 31.28
C ALA A 29 10.79 -0.12 32.35
N LEU A 30 11.92 -0.82 32.32
CA LEU A 30 13.05 -0.62 33.24
C LEU A 30 13.65 0.78 33.10
N ASP A 31 13.97 1.22 31.88
CA ASP A 31 14.62 2.52 31.65
C ASP A 31 13.73 3.71 32.03
N LEU A 32 12.42 3.59 31.84
CA LEU A 32 11.45 4.64 32.16
C LEU A 32 10.89 4.53 33.59
N GLY A 33 11.26 3.49 34.36
CA GLY A 33 10.75 3.28 35.72
C GLY A 33 9.24 3.05 35.79
N ILE A 34 8.65 2.42 34.77
CA ILE A 34 7.21 2.10 34.70
C ILE A 34 6.97 0.60 34.52
N SER A 35 5.71 0.16 34.65
CA SER A 35 5.38 -1.26 34.48
C SER A 35 5.36 -1.68 33.00
N GLU A 36 5.74 -2.93 32.72
CA GLU A 36 5.57 -3.53 31.37
C GLU A 36 4.12 -3.48 30.90
N SER A 37 3.17 -3.60 31.84
CA SER A 37 1.74 -3.52 31.53
C SER A 37 1.33 -2.14 31.01
N THR A 38 1.97 -1.07 31.47
CA THR A 38 1.74 0.30 30.99
C THR A 38 2.11 0.43 29.51
N ILE A 39 3.29 -0.06 29.12
CA ILE A 39 3.73 -0.06 27.71
C ILE A 39 2.81 -0.92 26.85
N SER A 40 2.45 -2.12 27.32
CA SER A 40 1.52 -3.00 26.62
C SER A 40 0.13 -2.35 26.43
N GLN A 41 -0.37 -1.63 27.43
CA GLN A 41 -1.62 -0.88 27.33
C GLN A 41 -1.55 0.28 26.34
N PHE A 42 -0.39 0.95 26.21
CA PHE A 42 -0.16 1.92 25.12
C PHE A 42 -0.17 1.23 23.76
N GLU A 43 0.61 0.17 23.56
CA GLU A 43 0.73 -0.54 22.28
C GLU A 43 -0.58 -1.16 21.79
N THR A 44 -1.45 -1.56 22.72
CA THR A 44 -2.77 -2.12 22.41
C THR A 44 -3.87 -1.07 22.26
N GLY A 45 -3.56 0.21 22.48
CA GLY A 45 -4.52 1.31 22.42
C GLY A 45 -5.54 1.30 23.57
N LYS A 46 -5.31 0.52 24.63
CA LYS A 46 -6.14 0.54 25.85
C LYS A 46 -5.99 1.88 26.58
N ASN A 47 -4.76 2.39 26.64
CA ASN A 47 -4.46 3.71 27.21
C ASN A 47 -4.08 4.72 26.12
N MET A 48 -4.29 6.01 26.40
CA MET A 48 -3.85 7.08 25.52
C MET A 48 -2.33 7.25 25.62
N LEU A 49 -1.64 7.22 24.49
CA LEU A 49 -0.22 7.54 24.39
C LEU A 49 -0.07 9.02 24.05
N SER A 50 0.51 9.82 24.96
CA SER A 50 0.78 11.24 24.70
C SER A 50 2.06 11.42 23.87
N SER A 51 2.24 12.63 23.34
CA SER A 51 3.46 13.03 22.62
C SER A 51 4.73 12.90 23.47
N GLU A 52 4.64 13.24 24.76
CA GLU A 52 5.76 13.19 25.70
C GLU A 52 6.18 11.74 25.94
N TRP A 53 5.20 10.85 26.15
CA TRP A 53 5.47 9.42 26.31
C TRP A 53 5.98 8.77 25.02
N MET A 54 5.44 9.15 23.86
CA MET A 54 5.95 8.68 22.57
C MET A 54 7.44 9.05 22.40
N LYS A 55 7.81 10.29 22.72
CA LYS A 55 9.21 10.75 22.71
C LYS A 55 10.08 9.96 23.68
N ALA A 56 9.63 9.82 24.93
CA ALA A 56 10.39 9.13 25.98
C ALA A 56 10.65 7.65 25.60
N ILE A 57 9.64 6.95 25.11
CA ILE A 57 9.77 5.55 24.72
C ILE A 57 10.67 5.40 23.48
N LEU A 58 10.50 6.27 22.47
CA LEU A 58 11.32 6.18 21.26
C LEU A 58 12.77 6.60 21.49
N LEU A 59 13.05 7.45 22.48
CA LEU A 59 14.41 7.73 22.92
C LEU A 59 15.11 6.46 23.43
N VAL A 60 14.42 5.62 24.21
CA VAL A 60 14.95 4.30 24.63
C VAL A 60 15.19 3.39 23.42
N CYS A 61 14.35 3.49 22.39
CA CYS A 61 14.56 2.78 21.11
C CYS A 61 15.66 3.41 20.22
N ASN A 62 16.41 4.41 20.69
CA ASN A 62 17.38 5.17 19.91
C ASN A 62 16.80 5.74 18.59
N CYS A 63 15.57 6.26 18.67
CA CYS A 63 14.86 6.83 17.55
C CYS A 63 14.31 8.22 17.90
N GLU A 64 14.50 9.18 17.00
CA GLU A 64 13.80 10.46 17.06
C GLU A 64 12.50 10.37 16.25
N PHE A 65 11.41 10.90 16.80
CA PHE A 65 10.10 10.90 16.14
C PHE A 65 9.76 12.28 15.60
N ASP A 66 9.48 12.35 14.31
CA ASP A 66 9.10 13.59 13.64
C ASP A 66 7.58 13.78 13.66
N PHE A 67 7.11 14.64 14.56
CA PHE A 67 5.71 15.00 14.70
C PHE A 67 5.21 15.96 13.61
N SER A 68 6.12 16.57 12.84
CA SER A 68 5.78 17.53 11.79
C SER A 68 5.30 16.84 10.51
N ILE A 69 5.78 15.62 10.25
CA ILE A 69 5.39 14.83 9.08
C ILE A 69 4.00 14.24 9.30
N LYS A 70 3.03 14.72 8.52
CA LYS A 70 1.64 14.28 8.58
C LYS A 70 1.36 13.23 7.50
N ARG A 71 0.43 12.33 7.82
CA ARG A 71 -0.09 11.33 6.87
C ARG A 71 -0.63 11.96 5.59
N THR A 72 -1.37 13.06 5.74
CA THR A 72 -2.03 13.77 4.63
C THR A 72 -1.08 14.18 3.53
N ASP A 73 0.17 14.51 3.89
CA ASP A 73 1.17 15.00 2.94
C ASP A 73 1.72 13.87 2.08
N ILE A 74 1.79 12.65 2.64
CA ILE A 74 2.27 11.46 1.95
C ILE A 74 1.14 10.80 1.14
N ILE A 75 -0.05 10.66 1.72
CA ILE A 75 -1.19 9.99 1.08
C ILE A 75 -1.53 10.62 -0.28
N LYS A 76 -1.52 11.95 -0.37
CA LYS A 76 -1.79 12.65 -1.64
C LYS A 76 -0.79 12.24 -2.72
N LEU A 77 0.50 12.23 -2.38
CA LEU A 77 1.56 11.86 -3.33
C LEU A 77 1.48 10.39 -3.74
N ILE A 78 1.06 9.50 -2.84
CA ILE A 78 0.81 8.08 -3.14
C ILE A 78 -0.31 7.93 -4.17
N LYS A 79 -1.45 8.58 -3.93
CA LYS A 79 -2.62 8.55 -4.82
C LYS A 79 -2.25 9.09 -6.19
N ASP A 80 -1.55 10.22 -6.24
CA ASP A 80 -1.07 10.80 -7.49
C ASP A 80 -0.06 9.86 -8.20
N ALA A 81 0.86 9.22 -7.47
CA ALA A 81 1.81 8.28 -8.08
C ALA A 81 1.11 7.04 -8.65
N TYR A 82 0.08 6.53 -7.97
CA TYR A 82 -0.73 5.42 -8.47
C TYR A 82 -1.57 5.82 -9.70
N PHE A 83 -2.07 7.06 -9.72
CA PHE A 83 -2.71 7.62 -10.91
C PHE A 83 -1.74 7.74 -12.08
N ASP A 84 -0.53 8.26 -11.88
CA ASP A 84 0.49 8.34 -12.93
C ASP A 84 0.86 6.94 -13.45
N TYR A 85 0.97 5.95 -12.56
CA TYR A 85 1.15 4.54 -12.95
C TYR A 85 -0.02 4.04 -13.83
N THR A 86 -1.24 4.40 -13.45
CA THR A 86 -2.47 4.11 -14.22
C THR A 86 -2.39 4.70 -15.63
N MET A 87 -1.91 5.93 -15.75
CA MET A 87 -1.78 6.68 -17.00
C MET A 87 -0.54 6.33 -17.83
N LEU A 88 0.29 5.37 -17.39
CA LEU A 88 1.58 5.02 -18.00
C LEU A 88 2.63 6.16 -17.96
N GLU A 89 2.43 7.15 -17.10
CA GLU A 89 3.34 8.29 -16.91
C GLU A 89 4.48 7.94 -15.93
N LYS A 90 5.36 7.03 -16.36
CA LYS A 90 6.40 6.45 -15.49
C LYS A 90 7.32 7.47 -14.82
N ASP A 91 7.68 8.55 -15.52
CA ASP A 91 8.59 9.56 -14.98
C ASP A 91 7.93 10.42 -13.90
N ASN A 92 6.65 10.76 -14.08
CA ASN A 92 5.86 11.48 -13.07
C ASN A 92 5.69 10.62 -11.80
N MET A 93 5.30 9.36 -11.98
CA MET A 93 5.19 8.39 -10.89
C MET A 93 6.51 8.27 -10.11
N LYS A 94 7.64 8.07 -10.80
CA LYS A 94 8.97 8.00 -10.18
C LYS A 94 9.32 9.27 -9.42
N LYS A 95 9.05 10.45 -10.00
CA LYS A 95 9.31 11.74 -9.33
C LYS A 95 8.52 11.89 -8.04
N ARG A 96 7.25 11.48 -8.02
CA ARG A 96 6.40 11.52 -6.82
C ARG A 96 6.87 10.54 -5.76
N LEU A 97 7.14 9.29 -6.13
CA LEU A 97 7.68 8.29 -5.21
C LEU A 97 9.02 8.74 -4.65
N ASN A 98 9.94 9.26 -5.46
CA ASN A 98 11.23 9.79 -4.99
C ASN A 98 11.06 10.97 -4.03
N THR A 99 10.04 11.80 -4.21
CA THR A 99 9.72 12.91 -3.30
C THR A 99 9.33 12.41 -1.91
N ILE A 100 8.62 11.28 -1.83
CA ILE A 100 8.30 10.61 -0.57
C ILE A 100 9.57 9.94 -0.01
N LEU A 101 10.20 9.07 -0.81
CA LEU A 101 11.25 8.15 -0.38
C LEU A 101 12.58 8.81 -0.03
N LYS A 102 12.80 10.08 -0.43
CA LYS A 102 13.97 10.86 0.02
C LYS A 102 13.92 11.16 1.52
N ASN A 103 12.73 11.26 2.12
CA ASN A 103 12.59 11.58 3.54
C ASN A 103 12.43 10.31 4.38
N LYS A 104 13.57 9.68 4.72
CA LYS A 104 13.57 8.46 5.53
C LYS A 104 12.98 8.65 6.94
N LEU A 105 12.92 9.88 7.46
CA LEU A 105 12.29 10.19 8.75
C LEU A 105 10.79 9.90 8.75
N SER A 106 10.16 9.78 7.58
CA SER A 106 8.76 9.35 7.49
C SER A 106 8.52 7.98 8.11
N LEU A 107 9.52 7.09 8.18
CA LEU A 107 9.43 5.81 8.92
C LEU A 107 9.29 5.99 10.44
N TYR A 108 9.70 7.13 10.98
CA TYR A 108 9.62 7.49 12.40
C TYR A 108 8.72 8.71 12.57
N SER A 109 7.54 8.67 11.93
CA SER A 109 6.55 9.74 11.98
C SER A 109 5.13 9.16 11.98
N PHE A 110 4.11 10.02 12.01
CA PHE A 110 2.73 9.59 11.83
C PHE A 110 2.48 8.97 10.45
N ALA A 111 3.33 9.24 9.47
CA ALA A 111 3.17 8.75 8.11
C ALA A 111 3.91 7.44 7.82
N ARG A 112 4.37 6.71 8.85
CA ARG A 112 5.13 5.46 8.71
C ARG A 112 4.44 4.42 7.83
N PHE A 113 3.14 4.23 8.04
CA PHE A 113 2.35 3.23 7.30
C PHE A 113 2.18 3.64 5.83
N ASP A 114 1.85 4.91 5.60
CA ASP A 114 1.68 5.48 4.25
C ASP A 114 3.03 5.44 3.51
N TYR A 115 4.12 5.83 4.16
CA TYR A 115 5.47 5.72 3.62
C TYR A 115 5.85 4.27 3.26
N SER A 116 5.46 3.30 4.09
CA SER A 116 5.69 1.88 3.82
C SER A 116 4.90 1.39 2.61
N LEU A 117 3.68 1.91 2.39
CA LEU A 117 2.90 1.66 1.18
C LEU A 117 3.60 2.24 -0.06
N ALA A 118 4.14 3.46 0.02
CA ALA A 118 4.91 4.07 -1.07
C ALA A 118 6.18 3.27 -1.41
N MET A 119 6.89 2.76 -0.40
CA MET A 119 8.03 1.86 -0.60
C MET A 119 7.60 0.57 -1.30
N TYR A 120 6.52 -0.05 -0.83
CA TYR A 120 6.00 -1.29 -1.41
C TYR A 120 5.59 -1.11 -2.87
N MET A 121 4.84 -0.04 -3.17
CA MET A 121 4.52 0.36 -4.55
C MET A 121 5.76 0.50 -5.41
N ASN A 122 6.77 1.23 -4.94
CA ASN A 122 8.01 1.46 -5.70
C ASN A 122 8.75 0.15 -5.99
N LEU A 123 8.85 -0.74 -5.00
CA LEU A 123 9.51 -2.03 -5.16
C LEU A 123 8.79 -2.92 -6.17
N ILE A 124 7.46 -3.04 -6.06
CA ILE A 124 6.67 -3.94 -6.91
C ILE A 124 6.53 -3.38 -8.34
N ILE A 125 6.07 -2.13 -8.49
CA ILE A 125 5.82 -1.54 -9.82
C ILE A 125 7.11 -1.50 -10.65
N ASN A 126 8.24 -1.10 -10.04
CA ASN A 126 9.52 -1.01 -10.74
C ASN A 126 10.32 -2.32 -10.71
N GLN A 127 9.79 -3.41 -10.14
CA GLN A 127 10.43 -4.72 -10.04
C GLN A 127 11.86 -4.63 -9.46
N ILE A 128 12.03 -3.84 -8.39
CA ILE A 128 13.32 -3.65 -7.73
C ILE A 128 13.63 -4.89 -6.88
N ASP A 129 14.75 -5.58 -7.16
CA ASP A 129 15.20 -6.74 -6.39
C ASP A 129 15.88 -6.33 -5.07
N ASP A 130 15.08 -5.88 -4.11
CA ASP A 130 15.50 -5.65 -2.73
C ASP A 130 14.61 -6.45 -1.76
N LYS A 131 14.95 -7.74 -1.62
CA LYS A 131 14.20 -8.69 -0.80
C LYS A 131 14.15 -8.29 0.67
N LYS A 132 15.22 -7.70 1.20
CA LYS A 132 15.30 -7.28 2.61
C LYS A 132 14.29 -6.18 2.88
N THR A 133 14.31 -5.14 2.06
CA THR A 133 13.37 -4.03 2.17
C THR A 133 11.94 -4.50 1.91
N LEU A 134 11.72 -5.37 0.93
CA LEU A 134 10.40 -5.94 0.63
C LEU A 134 9.80 -6.70 1.83
N THR A 135 10.57 -7.57 2.48
CA THR A 135 10.14 -8.30 3.68
C THR A 135 9.81 -7.33 4.82
N PHE A 136 10.65 -6.32 5.03
CA PHE A 136 10.45 -5.30 6.06
C PHE A 136 9.15 -4.51 5.85
N VAL A 137 8.90 -3.97 4.65
CA VAL A 137 7.70 -3.15 4.40
C VAL A 137 6.42 -3.98 4.46
N LYS A 138 6.47 -5.26 4.05
CA LYS A 138 5.33 -6.17 4.19
C LYS A 138 4.95 -6.40 5.64
N LEU A 139 5.94 -6.62 6.50
CA LEU A 139 5.69 -6.80 7.93
C LEU A 139 5.00 -5.57 8.53
N ILE A 140 5.41 -4.36 8.14
CA ILE A 140 4.73 -3.14 8.58
C ILE A 140 3.29 -3.10 8.07
N LEU A 141 3.10 -3.31 6.76
CA LEU A 141 1.80 -3.21 6.11
C LEU A 141 0.79 -4.23 6.62
N GLU A 142 1.19 -5.48 6.83
CA GLU A 142 0.34 -6.53 7.41
C GLU A 142 -0.19 -6.15 8.79
N ASN A 143 0.62 -5.47 9.60
CA ASN A 143 0.23 -5.01 10.93
C ASN A 143 -0.58 -3.71 10.93
N CYS A 144 -0.65 -3.00 9.80
CA CYS A 144 -1.26 -1.68 9.74
C CYS A 144 -2.42 -1.52 8.75
N CYS A 145 -2.81 -2.58 8.04
CA CYS A 145 -3.91 -2.54 7.06
C CYS A 145 -5.18 -1.86 7.62
N GLU A 146 -5.52 -2.12 8.88
CA GLU A 146 -6.71 -1.54 9.51
C GLU A 146 -6.67 -0.01 9.70
N PHE A 147 -5.51 0.63 9.52
CA PHE A 147 -5.31 2.08 9.66
C PHE A 147 -5.21 2.83 8.33
N LEU A 148 -5.23 2.08 7.22
CA LEU A 148 -5.30 2.63 5.87
C LEU A 148 -6.75 3.05 5.56
N ASP A 149 -6.91 4.17 4.88
CA ASP A 149 -8.20 4.57 4.32
C ASP A 149 -8.62 3.66 3.16
N GLU A 150 -9.86 3.79 2.69
CA GLU A 150 -10.40 2.91 1.65
C GLU A 150 -9.60 3.01 0.35
N SER A 151 -9.18 4.21 -0.04
CA SER A 151 -8.35 4.40 -1.24
C SER A 151 -6.92 3.87 -1.09
N GLU A 152 -6.32 3.96 0.10
CA GLU A 152 -5.04 3.32 0.40
C GLU A 152 -5.15 1.80 0.36
N LEU A 153 -6.27 1.22 0.84
CA LEU A 153 -6.52 -0.21 0.79
C LEU A 153 -6.70 -0.73 -0.64
N VAL A 154 -7.36 0.04 -1.51
CA VAL A 154 -7.46 -0.26 -2.93
C VAL A 154 -6.06 -0.37 -3.54
N ILE A 155 -5.21 0.63 -3.32
CA ILE A 155 -3.83 0.63 -3.83
C ILE A 155 -3.05 -0.56 -3.24
N TYR A 156 -3.09 -0.75 -1.92
CA TYR A 156 -2.37 -1.83 -1.26
C TYR A 156 -2.72 -3.22 -1.82
N TYR A 157 -4.01 -3.53 -1.93
CA TYR A 157 -4.44 -4.82 -2.45
C TYR A 157 -4.19 -4.99 -3.94
N ASP A 158 -4.30 -3.92 -4.73
CA ASP A 158 -3.92 -3.96 -6.15
C ASP A 158 -2.44 -4.26 -6.35
N ILE A 159 -1.56 -3.64 -5.56
CA ILE A 159 -0.11 -3.89 -5.62
C ILE A 159 0.23 -5.30 -5.12
N LYS A 160 -0.47 -5.82 -4.10
CA LYS A 160 -0.35 -7.24 -3.71
C LYS A 160 -0.75 -8.18 -4.84
N ALA A 161 -1.81 -7.85 -5.57
CA ALA A 161 -2.21 -8.64 -6.73
C ALA A 161 -1.14 -8.61 -7.82
N LEU A 162 -0.61 -7.43 -8.15
CA LEU A 162 0.46 -7.26 -9.13
C LEU A 162 1.71 -8.08 -8.75
N GLU A 163 2.10 -8.10 -7.48
CA GLU A 163 3.19 -8.94 -7.01
C GLU A 163 2.92 -10.43 -7.29
N GLU A 164 1.72 -10.92 -6.99
CA GLU A 164 1.35 -12.32 -7.25
C GLU A 164 1.25 -12.62 -8.75
N MET A 165 0.85 -11.65 -9.58
CA MET A 165 0.89 -11.77 -11.04
C MET A 165 2.32 -11.96 -11.54
N TYR A 166 3.30 -11.22 -11.02
CA TYR A 166 4.72 -11.42 -11.36
C TYR A 166 5.25 -12.79 -10.93
N LYS A 167 4.69 -13.37 -9.87
CA LYS A 167 4.97 -14.75 -9.45
C LYS A 167 4.16 -15.81 -10.20
N ILE A 168 3.32 -15.40 -11.17
CA ILE A 168 2.42 -16.27 -11.94
C ILE A 168 1.37 -16.95 -11.03
N ASN A 169 1.13 -16.41 -9.84
CA ASN A 169 0.13 -16.90 -8.89
C ASN A 169 -1.23 -16.23 -9.12
N ASN A 170 -1.81 -16.46 -10.30
CA ASN A 170 -3.00 -15.78 -10.78
C ASN A 170 -4.24 -15.95 -9.86
N PHE A 171 -4.41 -17.11 -9.21
CA PHE A 171 -5.51 -17.32 -8.27
C PHE A 171 -5.39 -16.47 -7.01
N GLN A 172 -4.17 -16.32 -6.48
CA GLN A 172 -3.93 -15.46 -5.34
C GLN A 172 -4.05 -13.98 -5.73
N ALA A 173 -3.58 -13.60 -6.93
CA ALA A 173 -3.81 -12.27 -7.48
C ALA A 173 -5.30 -11.93 -7.53
N LEU A 174 -6.16 -12.83 -8.04
CA LEU A 174 -7.62 -12.63 -8.05
C LEU A 174 -8.21 -12.42 -6.65
N LYS A 175 -7.70 -13.09 -5.61
CA LYS A 175 -8.18 -12.86 -4.23
C LYS A 175 -7.88 -11.43 -3.78
N TYR A 176 -6.68 -10.93 -4.06
CA TYR A 176 -6.31 -9.55 -3.71
C TYR A 176 -7.07 -8.53 -4.55
N LEU A 177 -7.26 -8.75 -5.85
CA LEU A 177 -8.08 -7.86 -6.69
C LEU A 177 -9.53 -7.78 -6.20
N LYS A 178 -10.12 -8.89 -5.74
CA LYS A 178 -11.44 -8.89 -5.11
C LYS A 178 -11.48 -8.03 -3.85
N LEU A 179 -10.47 -8.15 -2.99
CA LEU A 179 -10.33 -7.30 -1.80
C LEU A 179 -10.23 -5.82 -2.20
N SER A 180 -9.40 -5.50 -3.19
CA SER A 180 -9.27 -4.14 -3.73
C SER A 180 -10.62 -3.58 -4.22
N SER A 181 -11.31 -4.32 -5.09
CA SER A 181 -12.59 -3.90 -5.67
C SER A 181 -13.74 -3.81 -4.66
N ALA A 182 -13.62 -4.47 -3.50
CA ALA A 182 -14.61 -4.36 -2.44
C ALA A 182 -14.61 -2.97 -1.78
N TYR A 183 -13.51 -2.22 -1.88
CA TYR A 183 -13.41 -0.84 -1.41
C TYR A 183 -13.75 0.16 -2.52
N ASP A 184 -13.23 -0.04 -3.73
CA ASP A 184 -13.56 0.77 -4.90
C ASP A 184 -13.35 -0.05 -6.18
N ASP A 185 -14.44 -0.30 -6.90
CA ASP A 185 -14.40 -1.06 -8.15
C ASP A 185 -14.24 -0.17 -9.39
N SER A 186 -14.17 1.16 -9.23
CA SER A 186 -14.07 2.13 -10.33
C SER A 186 -12.63 2.40 -10.76
N GLN A 187 -11.63 1.91 -10.03
CA GLN A 187 -10.23 2.13 -10.35
C GLN A 187 -9.81 1.41 -11.64
N LEU A 188 -9.23 2.16 -12.58
CA LEU A 188 -8.83 1.62 -13.88
C LEU A 188 -7.79 0.51 -13.76
N MET A 189 -6.75 0.69 -12.93
CA MET A 189 -5.68 -0.32 -12.81
C MET A 189 -6.15 -1.62 -12.17
N VAL A 190 -7.04 -1.57 -11.19
CA VAL A 190 -7.64 -2.77 -10.59
C VAL A 190 -8.38 -3.58 -11.65
N ASN A 191 -9.20 -2.92 -12.47
CA ASN A 191 -9.93 -3.59 -13.55
C ASN A 191 -8.97 -4.09 -14.65
N TYR A 192 -7.88 -3.36 -14.93
CA TYR A 192 -6.86 -3.78 -15.88
C TYR A 192 -6.16 -5.06 -15.39
N HIS A 193 -5.75 -5.12 -14.12
CA HIS A 193 -5.15 -6.32 -13.54
C HIS A 193 -6.15 -7.50 -13.49
N PHE A 194 -7.44 -7.27 -13.25
CA PHE A 194 -8.46 -8.31 -13.44
C PHE A 194 -8.47 -8.86 -14.87
N ALA A 195 -8.52 -7.96 -15.87
CA ALA A 195 -8.50 -8.37 -17.28
C ALA A 195 -7.27 -9.22 -17.61
N SER A 196 -6.07 -8.77 -17.22
CA SER A 196 -4.82 -9.50 -17.45
C SER A 196 -4.81 -10.84 -16.72
N THR A 197 -5.25 -10.89 -15.46
CA THR A 197 -5.25 -12.13 -14.68
C THR A 197 -6.22 -13.16 -15.25
N TYR A 198 -7.43 -12.74 -15.66
CA TYR A 198 -8.39 -13.61 -16.32
C TYR A 198 -7.89 -14.11 -17.68
N LEU A 199 -7.18 -13.25 -18.44
CA LEU A 199 -6.56 -13.65 -19.70
C LEU A 199 -5.51 -14.74 -19.48
N CYS A 200 -4.61 -14.57 -18.51
CA CYS A 200 -3.60 -15.57 -18.15
C CYS A 200 -4.20 -16.92 -17.72
N LEU A 201 -5.41 -16.91 -17.16
CA LEU A 201 -6.14 -18.11 -16.76
C LEU A 201 -6.97 -18.73 -17.89
N GLY A 202 -6.98 -18.13 -19.09
CA GLY A 202 -7.79 -18.58 -20.22
C GLY A 202 -9.28 -18.21 -20.14
N TYR A 203 -9.70 -17.39 -19.17
CA TYR A 203 -11.07 -16.95 -19.01
C TYR A 203 -11.40 -15.75 -19.91
N LEU A 204 -11.44 -15.98 -21.22
CA LEU A 204 -11.55 -14.93 -22.24
C LEU A 204 -12.77 -14.01 -22.05
N SER A 205 -13.97 -14.57 -21.82
CA SER A 205 -15.19 -13.76 -21.63
C SER A 205 -15.11 -12.85 -20.39
N LEU A 206 -14.48 -13.33 -19.31
CA LEU A 206 -14.28 -12.53 -18.11
C LEU A 206 -13.22 -11.45 -18.35
N SER A 207 -12.11 -11.79 -19.00
CA SER A 207 -11.09 -10.82 -19.38
C SER A 207 -11.70 -9.68 -20.22
N GLN A 208 -12.48 -10.04 -21.24
CA GLN A 208 -13.16 -9.11 -22.12
C GLN A 208 -14.12 -8.18 -21.34
N LYS A 209 -14.92 -8.71 -20.41
CA LYS A 209 -15.79 -7.92 -19.53
C LYS A 209 -15.02 -6.82 -18.82
N TYR A 210 -13.85 -7.14 -18.25
CA TYR A 210 -13.03 -6.17 -17.54
C TYR A 210 -12.33 -5.18 -18.48
N ILE A 211 -11.93 -5.59 -19.69
CA ILE A 211 -11.40 -4.68 -20.71
C ILE A 211 -12.44 -3.62 -21.09
N TYR A 212 -13.70 -4.00 -21.30
CA TYR A 212 -14.76 -3.02 -21.57
C TYR A 212 -14.94 -2.02 -20.44
N LYS A 213 -14.92 -2.50 -19.20
CA LYS A 213 -14.98 -1.62 -18.02
C LYS A 213 -13.79 -0.65 -18.02
N CYS A 214 -12.59 -1.12 -18.31
CA CYS A 214 -11.40 -0.28 -18.43
C CYS A 214 -11.53 0.76 -19.55
N ILE A 215 -12.04 0.39 -20.73
CA ILE A 215 -12.25 1.32 -21.85
C ILE A 215 -13.18 2.46 -21.45
N ASN A 216 -14.31 2.13 -20.80
CA ASN A 216 -15.26 3.14 -20.33
C ASN A 216 -14.60 4.13 -19.35
N ILE A 217 -13.84 3.61 -18.37
CA ILE A 217 -13.12 4.45 -17.41
C ILE A 217 -12.02 5.26 -18.10
N ALA A 218 -11.27 4.66 -19.04
CA ALA A 218 -10.18 5.32 -19.76
C ALA A 218 -10.69 6.51 -20.60
N VAL A 219 -11.85 6.36 -21.24
CA VAL A 219 -12.49 7.45 -21.98
C VAL A 219 -12.91 8.59 -21.04
N GLN A 220 -13.53 8.27 -19.90
CA GLN A 220 -13.95 9.28 -18.91
C GLN A 220 -12.77 10.03 -18.27
N THR A 221 -11.67 9.33 -18.05
CA THR A 221 -10.46 9.87 -17.41
C THR A 221 -9.42 10.39 -18.41
N VAL A 222 -9.73 10.36 -19.71
CA VAL A 222 -8.83 10.80 -20.80
C VAL A 222 -7.47 10.08 -20.78
N ALA A 223 -7.48 8.80 -20.42
CA ALA A 223 -6.30 7.93 -20.34
C ALA A 223 -5.90 7.40 -21.72
N PHE A 224 -5.50 8.29 -22.64
CA PHE A 224 -5.33 7.96 -24.06
C PHE A 224 -4.36 6.79 -24.32
N ASP A 225 -3.16 6.85 -23.77
CA ASP A 225 -2.15 5.81 -23.99
C ASP A 225 -2.67 4.45 -23.49
N ARG A 226 -3.28 4.43 -22.31
CA ARG A 226 -3.88 3.22 -21.74
C ARG A 226 -5.03 2.70 -22.60
N LEU A 227 -5.86 3.59 -23.16
CA LEU A 227 -6.93 3.23 -24.08
C LEU A 227 -6.39 2.50 -25.32
N CYS A 228 -5.29 2.96 -25.90
CA CYS A 228 -4.64 2.27 -27.03
C CYS A 228 -4.23 0.83 -26.67
N TYR A 229 -3.61 0.61 -25.50
CA TYR A 229 -3.26 -0.74 -25.03
C TYR A 229 -4.49 -1.63 -24.80
N LEU A 230 -5.57 -1.06 -24.25
CA LEU A 230 -6.82 -1.80 -24.02
C LEU A 230 -7.48 -2.25 -25.33
N LEU A 231 -7.51 -1.38 -26.34
CA LEU A 231 -8.04 -1.71 -27.67
C LEU A 231 -7.22 -2.79 -28.36
N LEU A 232 -5.89 -2.74 -28.23
CA LEU A 232 -5.01 -3.80 -28.73
C LEU A 232 -5.29 -5.15 -28.05
N ASN A 233 -5.38 -5.17 -26.71
CA ASN A 233 -5.70 -6.38 -25.95
C ASN A 233 -7.06 -6.96 -26.36
N LEU A 234 -8.06 -6.10 -26.58
CA LEU A 234 -9.38 -6.52 -27.06
C LEU A 234 -9.29 -7.16 -28.46
N GLY A 235 -8.54 -6.55 -29.37
CA GLY A 235 -8.31 -7.09 -30.71
C GLY A 235 -7.64 -8.47 -30.68
N VAL A 236 -6.65 -8.67 -29.81
CA VAL A 236 -5.98 -9.96 -29.61
C VAL A 236 -6.98 -11.03 -29.13
N ILE A 237 -7.83 -10.70 -28.15
CA ILE A 237 -8.87 -11.64 -27.68
C ILE A 237 -9.82 -12.02 -28.82
N TYR A 238 -10.23 -11.07 -29.65
CA TYR A 238 -11.09 -11.37 -30.80
C TYR A 238 -10.43 -12.27 -31.82
N LEU A 239 -9.15 -12.07 -32.10
CA LEU A 239 -8.40 -12.98 -32.97
C LEU A 239 -8.42 -14.40 -32.41
N TYR A 240 -8.14 -14.59 -31.12
CA TYR A 240 -8.20 -15.91 -30.48
C TYR A 240 -9.61 -16.53 -30.52
N ALA A 241 -10.66 -15.72 -30.33
CA ALA A 241 -12.04 -16.19 -30.37
C ALA A 241 -12.51 -16.54 -31.80
N SER A 242 -11.89 -15.96 -32.84
CA SER A 242 -12.24 -16.19 -34.25
C SER A 242 -11.58 -17.42 -34.90
N VAL A 243 -10.66 -18.08 -34.19
CA VAL A 243 -9.90 -19.26 -34.67
C VAL A 243 -10.59 -20.58 -34.30
N PHE A 244 -11.79 -20.52 -33.70
CA PHE A 244 -12.68 -21.66 -33.44
C PHE A 244 -14.01 -21.47 -34.18
#